data_AF-A0A416HGX3-F1
#
_entry.id   AF-A0A416HGX3-F1
#
_cell.length_a   1.000
_cell.length_b   1.000
_cell.length_c   1.000
_cell.angle_alpha   90.00
_cell.angle_beta   90.00
_cell.angle_gamma   90.00
#
_symmetry.space_group_name_H-M   'P 1'
#
loop_
_entity.id
_entity.type
_entity.pdbx_description
1 polymer ?
#
loop_
_entity_poly.entity_id
_entity_poly.type
_entity_poly.pdbx_seq_one_letter_code
_entity_poly.pdbx_strand_id
1 'polypeptide(L)'
;MFLFCLAIVFVILFGVVTYKGYDKLTNYYNSEFGVLNKNAYVGGDAYNYIINGTYAAAYFVLAAGFLISGIVCMTGGFIIIVIEENNKRNGAETNSELQEGLPPL
;
A
#
# COMPACT_ATOMS: atom_id res chain seq x y z
N MET A 1 1.52 -14.64 -9.66
CA MET A 1 0.09 -14.26 -9.62
C MET A 1 -0.39 -13.90 -8.20
N PHE A 2 -0.17 -14.76 -7.19
CA PHE A 2 -0.57 -14.51 -5.80
C PHE A 2 -0.13 -13.14 -5.23
N LEU A 3 1.15 -12.77 -5.40
CA LEU A 3 1.68 -11.50 -4.90
C LEU A 3 1.01 -10.26 -5.51
N PHE A 4 0.59 -10.34 -6.78
CA PHE A 4 -0.13 -9.25 -7.44
C PHE A 4 -1.54 -9.08 -6.88
N CYS A 5 -2.25 -10.19 -6.62
CA CYS A 5 -3.56 -10.13 -5.94
C CYS A 5 -3.43 -9.49 -4.55
N LEU A 6 -2.39 -9.87 -3.80
CA LEU A 6 -2.14 -9.33 -2.47
C LEU A 6 -1.75 -7.84 -2.50
N ALA A 7 -0.98 -7.42 -3.51
CA ALA A 7 -0.69 -6.01 -3.74
C ALA A 7 -1.96 -5.19 -4.02
N ILE A 8 -2.89 -5.70 -4.85
CA ILE A 8 -4.17 -5.03 -5.13
C ILE A 8 -4.99 -4.85 -3.84
N VAL A 9 -5.07 -5.90 -3.00
CA VAL A 9 -5.77 -5.81 -1.71
C VAL A 9 -5.16 -4.71 -0.84
N PHE A 10 -3.83 -4.64 -0.73
CA PHE A 10 -3.17 -3.59 0.04
C PHE A 10 -3.37 -2.18 -0.52
N VAL A 11 -3.41 -2.01 -1.84
CA VAL A 11 -3.70 -0.71 -2.47
C VAL A 11 -5.13 -0.26 -2.18
N ILE A 12 -6.10 -1.18 -2.21
CA ILE A 12 -7.50 -0.86 -1.83
C ILE A 12 -7.57 -0.47 -0.35
N LEU A 13 -6.93 -1.23 0.52
CA LEU A 13 -6.89 -0.94 1.96
C LEU A 13 -6.24 0.42 2.22
N PHE A 14 -5.12 0.72 1.56
CA PHE A 14 -4.46 2.03 1.60
C PHE A 14 -5.44 3.17 1.26
N GLY A 15 -6.19 3.05 0.17
CA GLY A 15 -7.18 4.06 -0.23
C GLY A 15 -8.27 4.27 0.83
N VAL A 16 -8.85 3.18 1.34
CA VAL A 16 -9.91 3.23 2.37
C VAL A 16 -9.42 3.88 3.65
N VAL A 17 -8.26 3.47 4.18
CA VAL A 17 -7.77 4.03 5.45
C VAL A 17 -7.26 5.47 5.30
N THR A 18 -6.69 5.83 4.14
CA THR A 18 -6.31 7.21 3.84
C THR A 18 -7.54 8.11 3.82
N TYR A 19 -8.63 7.66 3.19
CA TYR A 19 -9.90 8.37 3.20
C TYR A 19 -10.42 8.58 4.63
N LYS A 20 -10.39 7.54 5.49
CA LYS A 20 -10.81 7.68 6.90
C LYS A 20 -9.93 8.65 7.69
N GLY A 21 -8.62 8.68 7.42
CA GLY A 21 -7.71 9.65 8.03
C GLY A 21 -8.03 11.07 7.61
N TYR A 22 -8.28 11.28 6.32
CA TYR A 22 -8.68 12.57 5.76
C TYR A 22 -10.05 13.05 6.28
N ASP A 23 -11.02 12.15 6.36
CA ASP A 23 -12.35 12.40 6.93
C ASP A 23 -12.23 12.90 8.38
N LYS A 24 -11.38 12.28 9.20
CA LYS A 24 -11.15 12.72 10.59
C LYS A 24 -10.55 14.12 10.70
N LEU A 25 -9.78 14.57 9.71
CA LEU A 25 -9.24 15.94 9.69
C LEU A 25 -10.24 16.99 9.21
N THR A 26 -11.16 16.61 8.31
CA THR A 26 -11.95 17.58 7.54
C THR A 26 -13.42 17.62 7.92
N ASN A 27 -13.98 16.51 8.38
CA ASN A 27 -15.37 16.41 8.80
C ASN A 27 -15.46 16.44 10.31
N TYR A 28 -15.45 17.67 10.83
CA TYR A 28 -15.72 17.95 12.25
C TYR A 28 -16.98 18.79 12.38
N TYR A 29 -17.94 18.31 13.17
CA TYR A 29 -19.16 19.03 13.50
C TYR A 29 -19.33 19.07 15.02
N ASN A 30 -19.35 20.27 15.58
CA ASN A 30 -19.65 20.51 16.97
C ASN A 30 -21.00 21.23 17.08
N SER A 31 -22.01 20.58 17.67
CA SER A 31 -23.36 21.13 17.80
C SER A 31 -23.53 22.15 18.92
N GLU A 32 -22.54 22.31 19.80
CA GLU A 32 -22.64 23.22 20.96
C GLU A 32 -22.31 24.69 20.65
N PHE A 33 -21.63 24.98 19.53
CA PHE A 33 -21.24 26.33 19.14
C PHE A 33 -21.67 26.65 17.71
N GLY A 34 -22.97 26.89 17.52
CA GLY A 34 -23.58 27.14 16.20
C GLY A 34 -23.19 28.47 15.52
N VAL A 35 -22.29 29.28 16.09
CA VAL A 35 -21.92 30.57 15.52
C VAL A 35 -20.42 30.81 15.68
N LEU A 36 -19.70 30.63 14.57
CA LEU A 36 -18.46 31.33 14.21
C LEU A 36 -17.38 31.45 15.31
N ASN A 37 -16.52 30.44 15.48
CA ASN A 37 -15.24 30.65 16.16
C ASN A 37 -14.06 30.36 15.24
N LYS A 38 -13.77 31.35 14.40
CA LYS A 38 -12.48 31.52 13.75
C LYS A 38 -11.48 31.88 14.84
N ASN A 39 -10.80 30.85 15.36
CA ASN A 39 -9.85 30.84 16.49
C ASN A 39 -10.50 30.55 17.86
N ALA A 40 -10.81 29.28 18.14
CA ALA A 40 -11.15 28.82 19.49
C ALA A 40 -9.88 28.83 20.36
N TYR A 41 -9.79 29.82 21.25
CA TYR A 41 -8.83 29.90 22.34
C TYR A 41 -9.14 28.77 23.34
N VAL A 42 -8.41 27.64 23.25
CA VAL A 42 -8.38 26.48 24.18
C VAL A 42 -9.63 26.28 25.06
N GLY A 43 -10.81 26.23 24.44
CA GLY A 43 -12.02 25.63 24.99
C GLY A 43 -12.13 24.19 24.50
N GLY A 44 -12.99 23.37 25.10
CA GLY A 44 -13.11 21.91 24.88
C GLY A 44 -13.14 21.40 23.42
N ASP A 45 -13.35 22.29 22.45
CA ASP A 45 -13.16 22.04 21.03
C ASP A 45 -11.71 21.64 20.65
N ALA A 46 -10.71 22.24 21.30
CA ALA A 46 -9.30 21.92 21.08
C ALA A 46 -8.97 20.46 21.46
N TYR A 47 -9.63 19.92 22.49
CA TYR A 47 -9.46 18.53 22.90
C TYR A 47 -9.96 17.57 21.82
N ASN A 48 -11.12 17.85 21.24
CA ASN A 48 -11.67 17.04 20.14
C ASN A 48 -10.80 17.13 18.88
N TYR A 49 -10.21 18.28 18.57
CA TYR A 49 -9.24 18.40 17.47
C TYR A 49 -7.98 17.56 17.68
N ILE A 50 -7.45 17.52 18.91
CA ILE A 50 -6.29 16.66 19.24
C ILE A 50 -6.66 15.18 19.07
N ILE A 51 -7.86 14.78 19.51
CA ILE A 51 -8.34 13.40 19.33
C ILE A 51 -8.52 13.05 17.86
N ASN A 52 -9.18 13.91 17.07
CA ASN A 52 -9.33 13.67 15.64
C ASN A 52 -7.99 13.66 14.92
N GLY A 53 -7.06 14.53 15.32
CA GLY A 53 -5.68 14.54 14.83
C GLY A 53 -4.93 13.24 15.12
N THR A 54 -5.07 12.68 16.33
CA THR A 54 -4.44 11.39 16.68
C THR A 54 -5.07 10.22 15.95
N TYR A 55 -6.41 10.19 15.78
CA TYR A 55 -7.07 9.21 14.91
C TYR A 55 -6.58 9.31 13.46
N ALA A 56 -6.51 10.52 12.91
CA ALA A 56 -6.02 10.74 11.55
C ALA A 56 -4.57 10.27 11.39
N ALA A 57 -3.70 10.59 12.34
CA ALA A 57 -2.31 10.12 12.35
C ALA A 57 -2.24 8.59 12.38
N ALA A 58 -3.03 7.92 13.23
CA ALA A 58 -3.09 6.46 13.27
C ALA A 58 -3.56 5.86 11.93
N TYR A 59 -4.58 6.45 11.30
CA TYR A 59 -5.03 6.02 9.97
C TYR A 59 -3.95 6.21 8.90
N PHE A 60 -3.18 7.31 8.91
CA PHE A 60 -2.10 7.52 7.96
C PHE A 60 -0.89 6.60 8.20
N VAL A 61 -0.58 6.24 9.45
CA VAL A 61 0.43 5.23 9.75
C VAL A 61 0.00 3.87 9.19
N LEU A 62 -1.26 3.47 9.37
CA LEU A 62 -1.81 2.27 8.75
C LEU A 62 -1.79 2.35 7.21
N ALA A 63 -2.12 3.52 6.65
CA ALA A 63 -2.05 3.77 5.21
C ALA A 63 -0.64 3.52 4.68
N ALA A 64 0.37 4.13 5.31
CA ALA A 64 1.76 3.94 4.94
C ALA A 64 2.17 2.46 5.00
N GLY A 65 1.76 1.76 6.06
CA GLY A 65 2.00 0.31 6.20
C GLY A 65 1.42 -0.51 5.03
N PHE A 66 0.16 -0.25 4.65
CA PHE A 66 -0.44 -0.92 3.50
C PHE A 66 0.20 -0.54 2.17
N LEU A 67 0.54 0.74 1.96
CA LEU A 67 1.18 1.17 0.71
C LEU A 67 2.56 0.51 0.53
N ILE A 68 3.40 0.53 1.58
CA ILE A 68 4.71 -0.12 1.56
C ILE A 68 4.56 -1.61 1.29
N SER A 69 3.62 -2.28 1.98
CA SER A 69 3.36 -3.71 1.78
C SER A 69 2.91 -4.01 0.35
N GLY A 70 2.03 -3.18 -0.22
CA GLY A 70 1.60 -3.28 -1.62
C GLY A 70 2.77 -3.15 -2.61
N ILE A 71 3.64 -2.17 -2.40
CA ILE A 71 4.84 -1.97 -3.23
C ILE A 71 5.78 -3.18 -3.14
N VAL A 72 6.05 -3.70 -1.94
CA VAL A 72 6.90 -4.88 -1.73
C VAL A 72 6.35 -6.11 -2.44
N CYS A 73 5.04 -6.34 -2.36
CA CYS A 73 4.42 -7.47 -3.06
C CYS A 73 4.46 -7.30 -4.57
N MET A 74 4.26 -6.09 -5.07
CA MET A 74 4.32 -5.79 -6.51
C MET A 74 5.73 -6.00 -7.07
N THR A 75 6.75 -5.41 -6.43
CA THR A 75 8.16 -5.56 -6.85
C THR A 75 8.64 -7.00 -6.71
N GLY A 76 8.31 -7.67 -5.60
CA GLY A 76 8.59 -9.10 -5.42
C GLY A 76 7.95 -9.97 -6.51
N GLY A 77 6.71 -9.64 -6.91
CA GLY A 77 6.03 -10.30 -8.03
C GLY A 77 6.79 -10.18 -9.36
N PHE A 78 7.29 -8.98 -9.68
CA PHE A 78 8.09 -8.77 -10.89
C PHE A 78 9.44 -9.48 -10.84
N ILE A 79 10.13 -9.44 -9.70
CA ILE A 79 11.43 -10.11 -9.53
C ILE A 79 11.29 -11.62 -9.77
N ILE A 80 10.25 -12.25 -9.23
CA ILE A 80 10.00 -13.68 -9.45
C ILE A 80 9.78 -13.99 -10.94
N ILE A 81 9.00 -13.17 -11.65
CA ILE A 81 8.80 -13.34 -13.10
C ILE A 81 10.13 -13.31 -13.84
N VAL A 82 10.99 -12.33 -13.55
CA VAL A 82 12.30 -12.20 -14.19
C VAL A 82 13.19 -13.42 -13.90
N ILE A 83 13.19 -13.91 -12.66
CA ILE A 83 13.97 -15.10 -12.27
C ILE A 83 13.45 -16.34 -13.00
N GLU A 84 12.14 -16.55 -13.06
CA GLU A 84 11.54 -17.69 -13.77
C GLU A 84 11.88 -17.66 -15.26
N GLU A 85 11.83 -16.48 -15.89
CA GLU A 85 12.15 -16.33 -17.31
C GLU A 85 13.63 -16.62 -17.59
N ASN A 86 14.54 -16.12 -16.75
CA ASN A 86 15.97 -16.39 -16.87
C ASN A 86 16.28 -17.88 -16.68
N ASN A 87 15.63 -18.55 -15.71
CA ASN A 87 15.80 -19.98 -15.49
C ASN A 87 15.32 -20.82 -16.68
N LYS A 88 14.19 -20.45 -17.31
CA LYS A 88 13.71 -21.11 -18.53
C LYS A 88 14.69 -20.95 -19.69
N ARG A 89 15.26 -19.75 -19.87
CA ARG A 89 16.24 -19.47 -20.92
C ARG A 89 17.52 -20.29 -20.74
N ASN A 90 18.10 -20.29 -19.53
CA ASN A 90 19.29 -21.09 -19.23
C ASN A 90 19.02 -22.60 -19.43
N GLY A 91 17.81 -23.06 -19.07
CA GLY A 91 17.36 -24.44 -19.32
C GLY A 91 17.23 -24.78 -20.81
N ALA A 92 16.80 -23.83 -21.65
CA ALA A 92 16.73 -24.05 -23.09
C ALA A 92 18.13 -24.10 -23.72
N GLU A 93 19.03 -23.19 -23.33
CA GLU A 93 20.41 -23.12 -23.82
C GLU A 93 21.18 -24.43 -23.52
N THR A 94 21.08 -24.94 -22.28
CA THR A 94 21.74 -26.22 -21.94
C THR A 94 21.18 -27.41 -22.73
N ASN A 95 19.87 -27.46 -22.99
CA ASN A 95 19.28 -28.53 -23.79
C ASN A 95 19.72 -28.48 -25.25
N SER A 96 19.89 -27.28 -25.83
CA SER A 96 20.42 -27.14 -27.19
C SER A 96 21.88 -27.60 -27.30
N GLU A 97 22.72 -27.25 -26.32
CA GLU A 97 24.13 -27.69 -26.29
C GLU A 97 24.24 -29.21 -26.19
N LEU A 98 23.40 -29.85 -25.37
CA LEU A 98 23.35 -31.30 -25.25
C LEU A 98 22.94 -31.97 -26.57
N GLN A 99 22.02 -31.37 -27.33
CA GLN A 99 21.54 -31.93 -28.59
C GLN A 99 22.56 -31.79 -29.73
N GLU A 100 23.34 -30.69 -29.75
CA GLU A 100 24.44 -30.48 -30.71
C GLU A 100 25.64 -31.42 -30.44
N GLY A 101 25.86 -31.81 -29.18
CA GLY A 101 26.92 -32.74 -28.79
C GLY A 101 26.62 -34.23 -29.04
N LEU A 102 25.40 -34.60 -29.45
CA LEU A 102 25.09 -35.99 -29.77
C LEU A 102 25.69 -36.40 -31.12
N PRO A 103 26.29 -37.61 -31.25
CA PRO A 103 26.77 -38.10 -32.53
C PRO A 103 25.60 -38.23 -33.53
N PRO A 104 25.85 -37.98 -34.83
CA PRO A 104 24.82 -38.14 -35.85
C PRO A 104 24.31 -39.59 -35.88
N LEU A 105 22.99 -39.75 -35.98
CA LEU A 105 22.31 -41.04 -36.12
C LEU A 105 22.63 -41.72 -37.46
#